data_AF-Q7WXT2-F1
#
_entry.id   AF-Q7WXT2-F1
#
_cell.length_a   1.000
_cell.length_b   1.000
_cell.length_c   1.000
_cell.angle_alpha   90.00
_cell.angle_beta   90.00
_cell.angle_gamma   90.00
#
_symmetry.space_group_name_H-M   'P 1'
#
loop_
_entity.id
_entity.type
_entity.pdbx_description
1 polymer ?
#
loop_
_entity_poly.entity_id
_entity_poly.type
_entity_poly.pdbx_seq_one_letter_code
_entity_poly.pdbx_strand_id
1 'polypeptide(L)' 'MSVLQATKDLRKVSLWLGHAHMQTTEIYTRADPSVKLEALEAIVPPNLRSGRFKATDELIASLRPGSLMQRKK' A
#
# COMPACT_ATOMS: atom_id res chain seq x y z
N MET A 1 -1.64 7.11 -17.87
CA MET A 1 -1.85 5.88 -18.66
C MET A 1 -1.48 4.66 -17.82
N SER A 2 -2.46 3.81 -17.48
CA SER A 2 -2.20 2.53 -16.78
C SER A 2 -1.56 1.50 -17.72
N VAL A 3 -0.71 0.61 -17.20
CA VAL A 3 -0.11 -0.48 -17.98
C VAL A 3 -1.19 -1.36 -18.63
N LEU A 4 -2.32 -1.59 -17.97
CA LEU A 4 -3.47 -2.31 -18.55
C LEU A 4 -4.17 -1.51 -19.66
N GLN A 5 -4.30 -0.20 -19.50
CA GLN A 5 -4.86 0.69 -20.54
C GLN A 5 -3.95 0.78 -21.77
N ALA A 6 -2.63 0.73 -21.57
CA ALA A 6 -1.63 0.73 -22.64
C ALA A 6 -1.54 -0.62 -23.37
N THR A 7 -1.69 -1.74 -22.65
CA THR A 7 -1.51 -3.09 -23.23
C THR A 7 -2.82 -3.78 -23.64
N LYS A 8 -3.97 -3.36 -23.10
CA LYS A 8 -5.30 -3.95 -23.28
C LYS A 8 -5.39 -5.47 -23.02
N ASP A 9 -4.37 -6.05 -22.39
CA ASP A 9 -4.27 -7.49 -22.13
C ASP A 9 -3.57 -7.71 -20.79
N LEU A 10 -4.30 -8.33 -19.86
CA LEU A 10 -3.83 -8.60 -18.50
C LEU A 10 -2.59 -9.53 -18.49
N ARG A 11 -2.45 -10.39 -19.51
CA ARG A 11 -1.27 -11.27 -19.68
C ARG A 11 0.00 -10.47 -19.86
N LYS A 12 -0.08 -9.37 -20.62
CA LYS A 12 1.07 -8.50 -20.88
C LYS A 12 1.47 -7.72 -19.64
N VAL A 13 0.49 -7.30 -18.84
CA VAL A 13 0.74 -6.67 -17.53
C VAL A 13 1.45 -7.63 -16.59
N SER A 14 0.96 -8.88 -16.51
CA SER A 14 1.55 -9.93 -15.68
C SER A 14 3.01 -10.22 -16.07
N LEU A 15 3.28 -10.34 -17.38
CA LEU A 15 4.61 -10.57 -17.92
C LEU A 15 5.57 -9.39 -17.65
N TRP A 16 5.12 -8.15 -17.83
CA TRP A 16 5.93 -6.95 -17.56
C TRP A 16 6.28 -6.78 -16.09
N LEU A 17 5.40 -7.20 -15.18
CA LEU A 17 5.63 -7.15 -13.75
C LEU A 17 6.42 -8.36 -13.22
N GLY A 18 6.73 -9.34 -14.07
CA GLY A 18 7.45 -10.56 -13.67
C GLY A 18 6.60 -11.50 -12.82
N HIS A 19 5.27 -11.44 -12.93
CA HIS A 19 4.38 -12.32 -12.18
C HIS A 19 4.30 -13.70 -12.83
N ALA A 20 4.45 -14.76 -12.04
CA ALA A 20 4.35 -16.14 -12.51
C ALA A 20 2.91 -16.58 -12.80
N HIS A 21 1.91 -15.90 -12.21
CA HIS A 21 0.51 -16.22 -12.36
C HIS A 21 -0.34 -14.96 -12.52
N MET A 22 -1.38 -15.02 -13.36
CA MET A 22 -2.19 -13.84 -13.69
C MET A 22 -3.09 -13.37 -12.53
N GLN A 23 -3.43 -14.24 -11.59
CA GLN A 23 -4.30 -13.93 -10.45
C GLN A 23 -3.78 -12.77 -9.61
N THR A 24 -2.46 -12.60 -9.49
CA THR A 24 -1.84 -11.50 -8.73
C THR A 24 -1.96 -10.15 -9.44
N THR A 25 -2.30 -10.16 -10.74
CA THR A 25 -2.53 -8.97 -11.57
C THR A 25 -4.00 -8.60 -11.69
N GLU A 26 -4.93 -9.40 -11.18
CA GLU A 26 -6.38 -9.09 -11.28
C GLU A 26 -6.78 -7.79 -10.59
N ILE A 27 -5.98 -7.33 -9.62
CA ILE A 27 -6.16 -6.04 -8.94
C ILE A 27 -6.17 -4.86 -9.92
N TYR A 28 -5.51 -5.00 -11.08
CA TYR A 28 -5.47 -3.97 -12.11
C TYR A 28 -6.73 -3.94 -12.99
N THR A 29 -7.58 -4.97 -12.96
CA THR A 29 -8.84 -5.01 -13.73
C THR A 29 -9.91 -4.08 -13.15
N ARG A 30 -9.94 -3.94 -11.82
CA ARG A 30 -11.01 -3.23 -11.09
C ARG A 30 -10.71 -1.76 -10.83
N ALA A 31 -9.51 -1.29 -11.17
CA ALA A 31 -9.12 0.09 -10.89
C ALA A 31 -9.05 0.88 -12.21
N ASP A 32 -10.01 1.78 -12.42
CA ASP A 32 -9.73 2.94 -13.27
C ASP A 32 -8.70 3.79 -12.50
N PRO A 33 -7.43 3.85 -12.97
CA PRO A 33 -6.40 4.64 -12.30
C PRO A 33 -6.74 6.13 -12.31
N SER A 34 -7.56 6.60 -13.25
CA SER A 34 -7.94 7.99 -13.40
C SER A 34 -8.87 8.38 -12.25
N VAL A 35 -9.86 7.54 -11.93
CA VAL A 35 -10.75 7.74 -10.78
C VAL A 35 -9.99 7.69 -9.45
N LYS A 36 -8.99 6.80 -9.33
CA LYS A 36 -8.13 6.79 -8.13
C LYS A 36 -7.24 8.02 -8.02
N LEU A 37 -6.67 8.48 -9.12
CA LEU A 37 -5.84 9.69 -9.14
C LEU A 37 -6.67 10.94 -8.86
N GLU A 38 -7.84 11.07 -9.48
CA GLU A 38 -8.79 12.15 -9.22
C GLU A 38 -9.21 12.17 -7.75
N ALA A 39 -9.51 11.01 -7.16
CA ALA A 39 -9.80 10.91 -5.73
C ALA A 39 -8.61 11.31 -4.84
N LEU A 40 -7.38 10.96 -5.23
CA LEU A 40 -6.16 11.35 -4.50
C LEU A 40 -5.84 12.84 -4.65
N GLU A 41 -6.06 13.42 -5.83
CA GLU A 41 -5.85 14.83 -6.13
C GLU A 41 -6.93 15.72 -5.49
N ALA A 42 -8.17 15.23 -5.40
CA ALA A 42 -9.27 15.90 -4.72
C ALA A 42 -9.11 15.93 -3.19
N ILE A 43 -8.26 15.06 -2.64
CA ILE A 43 -7.94 15.06 -1.21
C ILE A 43 -6.86 16.12 -0.95
N VAL A 44 -7.26 17.21 -0.31
CA VAL A 44 -6.30 18.14 0.31
C VAL A 44 -5.58 17.37 1.42
N PRO A 45 -4.25 17.19 1.34
CA PRO A 45 -3.51 16.54 2.40
C PRO A 45 -3.71 17.33 3.70
N PRO A 46 -4.01 16.68 4.83
CA PRO A 46 -4.03 17.39 6.10
C PRO A 46 -2.66 18.04 6.32
N ASN A 47 -2.66 19.28 6.79
CA ASN A 47 -1.43 19.98 7.12
C ASN A 47 -0.76 19.26 8.28
N LEU A 48 0.16 18.35 7.95
CA LEU A 48 0.93 17.59 8.93
C LEU A 48 2.17 18.40 9.29
N ARG A 49 2.36 18.63 10.58
CA ARG A 49 3.62 19.21 11.05
C ARG A 49 4.74 18.21 10.74
N SER A 50 5.69 18.62 9.91
CA SER A 50 6.93 17.87 9.74
C SER A 50 7.63 17.72 11.08
N GLY A 51 7.92 16.48 11.46
CA GLY A 51 8.54 16.14 12.73
C GLY A 51 9.22 14.79 12.62
N ARG A 52 10.29 14.60 13.40
CA ARG A 52 10.89 13.28 13.55
C ARG A 52 10.08 12.50 14.57
N PHE A 53 9.62 11.32 14.19
CA PHE A 53 8.99 10.41 15.13
C PHE A 53 10.02 9.97 16.19
N LYS A 54 9.71 10.19 17.46
CA LYS A 54 10.47 9.68 18.61
C LYS A 54 9.57 8.72 19.36
N ALA A 55 9.86 7.42 19.26
CA ALA A 55 9.13 6.39 19.99
C ALA A 55 9.34 6.56 21.50
N THR A 56 8.28 6.33 22.28
CA THR A 56 8.38 6.24 23.75
C THR A 56 8.98 4.90 24.15
N ASP A 57 9.63 4.84 25.32
CA ASP A 57 10.23 3.60 25.81
C ASP A 57 9.21 2.48 26.00
N GLU A 58 7.96 2.83 26.37
CA GLU A 58 6.84 1.90 26.47
C GLU A 58 6.47 1.28 25.11
N LEU A 59 6.49 2.07 24.03
CA LEU A 59 6.25 1.58 22.67
C LEU A 59 7.39 0.65 22.23
N ILE A 60 8.63 1.03 22.49
CA ILE A 60 9.79 0.19 22.19
C ILE A 60 9.72 -1.11 23.00
N ALA A 61 9.26 -1.05 24.25
CA ALA A 61 9.07 -2.21 25.09
C ALA A 61 7.95 -3.13 24.56
N SER A 62 6.81 -2.59 24.09
CA SER A 62 5.70 -3.40 23.58
C SER A 62 6.02 -4.15 22.28
N LEU A 63 6.91 -3.60 21.46
CA LEU A 63 7.37 -4.21 20.21
C LEU A 63 8.46 -5.26 20.40
N ARG A 64 9.05 -5.37 21.60
CA ARG A 64 10.02 -6.43 21.88
C ARG A 64 9.32 -7.79 21.94
N PRO A 65 9.90 -8.83 21.33
CA PRO A 65 9.26 -10.15 21.15
C PRO A 65 8.85 -10.84 22.47
N GLY A 66 9.42 -10.46 23.62
CA GLY A 66 9.05 -10.99 24.95
C GLY A 66 7.95 -10.21 25.69
N SER A 67 7.51 -9.05 25.18
CA SER A 67 6.59 -8.15 25.90
C SER A 67 5.11 -8.54 25.76
N LEU A 68 4.74 -9.14 24.62
CA LEU A 68 3.38 -9.62 24.36
C LEU A 68 2.94 -10.74 25.34
N MET A 69 3.88 -11.38 26.02
CA MET A 69 3.62 -12.47 26.97
C MET A 69 3.28 -12.00 28.39
N GLN A 70 3.48 -10.71 28.72
CA GLN A 70 3.29 -10.16 30.07
C GLN A 70 1.93 -9.48 30.29
N ARG A 71 1.10 -9.32 29.26
CA ARG A 71 -0.24 -8.71 29.40
C ARG A 71 -1.30 -9.74 29.81
N LYS A 72 -1.02 -10.49 30.88
CA LYS A 72 -1.99 -11.30 31.64
C LYS A 72 -1.55 -11.38 33.10
N LYS A 73 -1.86 -10.34 33.88
CA LYS A 73 -2.33 -10.40 35.27
C LYS A 73 -2.64 -9.00 35.77
#